data_AF-A0A9D7CDL6-F1
#
_entry.id   AF-A0A9D7CDL6-F1
#
_cell.length_a   1.000
_cell.length_b   1.000
_cell.length_c   1.000
_cell.angle_alpha   90.00
_cell.angle_beta   90.00
_cell.angle_gamma   90.00
#
_symmetry.space_group_name_H-M   'P 1'
#
loop_
_entity.id
_entity.type
_entity.pdbx_description
1 polymer ?
#
loop_
_entity_poly.entity_id
_entity_poly.type
_entity_poly.pdbx_seq_one_letter_code
_entity_poly.pdbx_strand_id
1 'polypeptide(L)'
;MERTAIELELSNQTCFSHDLLKLETAFRHGYIMSAAIITIHDSAAHSLNWRRKGNNSYLTFETASTFLAVFAPALSVPILLRGLEM
;
A
#
# COMPACT_ATOMS: atom_id res chain seq x y z
N MET A 1 15.61 -2.54 -18.94
CA MET A 1 14.97 -1.39 -18.25
C MET A 1 14.13 -1.96 -17.13
N GLU A 2 14.42 -1.61 -15.89
CA GLU A 2 13.60 -2.00 -14.74
C GLU A 2 12.25 -1.28 -14.82
N ARG A 3 11.16 -2.00 -14.58
CA ARG A 3 9.78 -1.49 -14.66
C ARG A 3 9.15 -1.65 -13.29
N THR A 4 8.99 -0.55 -12.57
CA THR A 4 8.43 -0.55 -11.21
C THR A 4 7.10 0.16 -11.21
N ALA A 5 6.07 -0.48 -10.66
CA ALA A 5 4.80 0.18 -10.36
C ALA A 5 4.90 0.94 -9.03
N ILE A 6 4.22 2.09 -8.94
CA ILE A 6 4.11 2.86 -7.71
C ILE A 6 2.63 3.06 -7.40
N GLU A 7 2.19 2.62 -6.22
CA GLU A 7 0.85 2.86 -5.70
C GLU A 7 0.93 3.88 -4.55
N LEU A 8 0.09 4.90 -4.60
CA LEU A 8 -0.13 5.83 -3.49
C LEU A 8 -1.38 5.38 -2.75
N GLU A 9 -1.19 4.78 -1.58
CA GLU A 9 -2.25 4.18 -0.77
C GLU A 9 -2.72 5.13 0.33
N LEU A 10 -3.81 5.83 0.06
CA LEU A 10 -4.51 6.76 0.96
C LEU A 10 -5.97 6.36 1.18
N SER A 11 -6.30 5.10 0.90
CA SER A 11 -7.64 4.54 0.94
C SER A 11 -7.76 3.47 2.02
N ASN A 12 -8.79 2.63 1.97
CA ASN A 12 -9.09 1.65 3.01
C ASN A 12 -8.50 0.26 2.70
N GLN A 13 -8.69 -0.68 3.62
CA GLN A 13 -8.19 -2.06 3.53
C GLN A 13 -8.68 -2.82 2.28
N THR A 14 -9.92 -2.60 1.87
CA THR A 14 -10.49 -3.28 0.71
C THR A 14 -9.75 -2.86 -0.56
N CYS A 15 -9.57 -1.55 -0.75
CA CYS A 15 -8.81 -1.00 -1.88
C CYS A 15 -7.35 -1.47 -1.87
N PHE A 16 -6.69 -1.46 -0.71
CA PHE A 16 -5.33 -1.98 -0.58
C PHE A 16 -5.19 -3.44 -1.05
N SER A 17 -6.16 -4.30 -0.69
CA SER A 17 -6.16 -5.70 -1.12
C SER A 17 -6.33 -5.84 -2.64
N HIS A 18 -7.14 -4.98 -3.26
CA HIS A 18 -7.27 -4.92 -4.72
C HIS A 18 -5.97 -4.45 -5.40
N ASP A 19 -5.27 -3.49 -4.82
CA ASP A 19 -4.00 -3.00 -5.35
C ASP A 19 -2.91 -4.07 -5.30
N LEU A 20 -2.85 -4.87 -4.24
CA LEU A 20 -1.94 -6.03 -4.19
C LEU A 20 -2.22 -7.03 -5.33
N LEU A 21 -3.50 -7.33 -5.60
CA LEU A 21 -3.87 -8.21 -6.72
C LEU A 21 -3.53 -7.62 -8.09
N LYS A 22 -3.73 -6.30 -8.26
CA LYS A 22 -3.39 -5.56 -9.47
C LYS A 22 -1.89 -5.64 -9.75
N LEU A 23 -1.06 -5.41 -8.73
CA LEU A 23 0.40 -5.49 -8.80
C LEU A 23 0.88 -6.91 -9.12
N GLU A 24 0.34 -7.92 -8.42
CA GLU A 24 0.67 -9.33 -8.68
C GLU A 24 0.30 -9.75 -10.11
N THR A 25 -0.87 -9.33 -10.59
CA THR A 25 -1.31 -9.60 -11.96
C THR A 25 -0.35 -8.95 -12.96
N ALA A 26 -0.01 -7.67 -12.76
CA ALA A 26 0.93 -6.98 -13.63
C ALA A 26 2.31 -7.65 -13.67
N PHE A 27 2.79 -8.14 -12.52
CA PHE A 27 4.05 -8.87 -12.41
C PHE A 27 4.00 -10.22 -13.13
N ARG A 28 2.95 -11.03 -12.93
CA ARG A 28 2.79 -12.33 -13.59
C ARG A 28 2.71 -12.24 -15.11
N HIS A 29 2.16 -11.14 -15.63
CA HIS A 29 2.12 -10.85 -17.07
C HIS A 29 3.40 -10.20 -17.60
N GLY A 30 4.41 -9.97 -16.76
CA GLY A 30 5.70 -9.40 -17.16
C GLY A 30 5.64 -7.91 -17.54
N TYR A 31 4.62 -7.18 -17.08
CA TYR A 31 4.52 -5.73 -17.28
C TYR A 31 5.43 -4.96 -16.32
N ILE A 32 5.59 -5.47 -15.10
CA ILE A 32 6.47 -4.90 -14.07
C ILE A 32 7.40 -5.97 -13.50
N MET A 33 8.50 -5.54 -12.88
CA MET A 33 9.47 -6.39 -12.20
C MET A 33 9.40 -6.23 -10.68
N SER A 34 8.86 -5.11 -10.20
CA SER A 34 8.70 -4.79 -8.77
C SER A 34 7.61 -3.74 -8.58
N ALA A 35 7.21 -3.53 -7.32
CA ALA A 35 6.29 -2.47 -6.95
C ALA A 35 6.74 -1.75 -5.67
N ALA A 36 6.37 -0.49 -5.56
CA ALA A 36 6.45 0.28 -4.33
C ALA A 36 5.05 0.77 -3.94
N ILE A 37 4.68 0.61 -2.67
CA ILE A 37 3.46 1.16 -2.12
C ILE A 37 3.86 2.24 -1.12
N ILE A 38 3.33 3.43 -1.32
CA ILE A 38 3.57 4.60 -0.47
C ILE A 38 2.28 4.90 0.27
N THR A 39 2.33 4.82 1.59
CA THR A 39 1.21 5.12 2.49
C THR A 39 1.64 6.20 3.50
N ILE A 40 0.78 6.53 4.45
CA ILE A 40 1.10 7.54 5.47
C ILE A 40 1.44 6.85 6.79
N HIS A 41 2.54 7.31 7.39
CA HIS A 41 2.96 6.81 8.67
C HIS A 41 1.93 7.15 9.75
N ASP A 42 1.73 6.24 10.71
CA ASP A 42 0.75 6.37 11.79
C ASP A 42 0.93 7.67 12.58
N SER A 43 2.18 8.08 12.79
CA SER A 43 2.53 9.37 13.41
C SER A 43 2.01 10.57 12.63
N ALA A 44 1.90 10.50 11.30
CA ALA A 44 1.39 11.57 10.43
C ALA A 44 -0.11 11.41 10.12
N ALA A 45 -0.76 10.33 10.58
CA ALA A 45 -2.17 10.08 10.30
C ALA A 45 -3.06 11.22 10.83
N HIS A 46 -2.77 11.77 12.00
CA HIS A 46 -3.57 12.87 12.57
C HIS A 46 -3.59 14.13 11.69
N SER A 47 -2.56 14.38 10.89
CA SER A 47 -2.46 15.53 9.98
C SER A 47 -3.48 15.49 8.84
N LEU A 48 -3.94 14.30 8.45
CA LEU A 48 -4.95 14.12 7.41
C LEU A 48 -6.38 14.12 7.96
N ASN A 49 -6.55 13.95 9.26
CA ASN A 49 -7.85 13.90 9.93
C ASN A 49 -8.51 15.26 10.16
N TRP A 50 -7.94 16.34 9.63
CA TRP A 50 -8.42 17.71 9.84
C TRP A 50 -9.89 17.95 9.48
N ARG A 51 -10.55 17.03 8.75
CA ARG A 51 -11.98 17.12 8.38
C ARG A 51 -12.90 15.98 8.84
N ARG A 52 -12.43 14.92 9.50
CA ARG A 52 -13.31 13.80 9.94
C ARG A 52 -13.12 13.49 11.43
N LYS A 53 -14.01 14.05 12.26
CA LYS A 53 -14.25 13.54 13.62
C LYS A 53 -14.89 12.15 13.50
N GLY A 54 -14.15 11.08 13.80
CA GLY A 54 -14.78 9.83 14.26
C GLY A 54 -14.30 8.49 13.70
N ASN A 55 -13.48 8.42 12.66
CA ASN A 55 -12.71 7.20 12.30
C ASN A 55 -11.81 7.48 11.10
N ASN A 56 -10.55 7.06 11.16
CA ASN A 56 -9.63 7.12 10.01
C ASN A 56 -10.20 6.20 8.92
N SER A 57 -10.58 6.77 7.77
CA SER A 57 -11.04 5.95 6.64
C SER A 57 -9.89 5.49 5.74
N TYR A 58 -8.67 5.88 6.05
CA TYR A 58 -7.47 5.53 5.31
C TYR A 58 -6.55 4.63 6.15
N LEU A 59 -5.84 3.79 5.44
CA LEU A 59 -4.93 2.79 5.98
C LEU A 59 -3.59 3.44 6.30
N THR A 60 -3.05 3.14 7.47
CA THR A 60 -1.75 3.64 7.92
C THR A 60 -0.64 2.65 7.59
N PHE A 61 0.62 3.08 7.70
CA PHE A 61 1.78 2.22 7.47
C PHE A 61 1.76 0.93 8.31
N GLU A 62 1.49 1.00 9.62
CA GLU A 62 1.46 -0.19 10.48
C GLU A 62 0.36 -1.17 10.04
N THR A 63 -0.81 -0.63 9.71
CA THR A 63 -1.93 -1.42 9.21
C THR A 63 -1.57 -2.05 7.86
N ALA A 64 -0.96 -1.30 6.94
CA ALA A 64 -0.56 -1.74 5.61
C ALA A 64 0.48 -2.85 5.69
N SER A 65 1.46 -2.67 6.57
CA SER A 65 2.52 -3.64 6.81
C SER A 65 1.94 -4.95 7.33
N THR A 66 0.96 -4.88 8.23
CA THR A 66 0.29 -6.07 8.76
C THR A 66 -0.48 -6.81 7.66
N PHE A 67 -1.27 -6.10 6.86
CA PHE A 67 -2.00 -6.72 5.75
C PHE A 67 -1.06 -7.28 4.68
N LEU A 68 -0.02 -6.53 4.30
CA LEU A 68 0.98 -6.99 3.35
C LEU A 68 1.65 -8.27 3.85
N ALA A 69 1.99 -8.36 5.14
CA ALA A 69 2.58 -9.57 5.71
C ALA A 69 1.63 -10.79 5.62
N VAL A 70 0.32 -10.58 5.78
CA VAL A 70 -0.68 -11.65 5.61
C VAL A 70 -0.76 -12.14 4.17
N PHE A 71 -0.68 -11.24 3.19
CA PHE A 71 -0.77 -11.60 1.77
C PHE A 71 0.56 -12.01 1.15
N ALA A 72 1.69 -11.61 1.72
CA ALA A 72 3.03 -11.84 1.17
C ALA A 72 3.31 -13.30 0.78
N PRO A 73 2.88 -14.34 1.53
CA PRO A 73 3.07 -15.74 1.11
C PRO A 73 2.39 -16.11 -0.21
N ALA A 74 1.36 -15.37 -0.62
CA ALA A 74 0.62 -15.59 -1.87
C ALA A 74 1.06 -14.66 -3.02
N LEU A 75 1.91 -13.67 -2.74
CA LEU A 75 2.41 -12.71 -3.72
C LEU A 75 3.79 -13.14 -4.22
N SER A 76 4.00 -13.01 -5.53
CA SER A 76 5.31 -13.24 -6.17
C SER A 76 5.99 -11.92 -6.51
N VAL A 77 5.21 -10.84 -6.67
CA VAL A 77 5.74 -9.50 -6.92
C VAL A 77 6.58 -9.01 -5.73
N PRO A 78 7.83 -8.55 -5.97
CA PRO A 78 8.61 -7.87 -4.93
C PRO A 78 7.98 -6.51 -4.62
N ILE A 79 7.56 -6.30 -3.37
CA ILE A 79 6.92 -5.06 -2.91
C ILE A 79 7.77 -4.38 -1.84
N LEU A 80 8.06 -3.10 -2.06
CA LEU A 80 8.55 -2.18 -1.03
C LEU A 80 7.37 -1.39 -0.46
N LEU A 81 7.17 -1.42 0.86
CA LEU A 81 6.20 -0.56 1.53
C LEU A 81 6.92 0.62 2.20
N ARG A 82 6.43 1.85 1.99
CA ARG A 82 6.99 3.07 2.59
C ARG A 82 5.91 3.91 3.24
N GLY A 83 6.11 4.27 4.51
CA GLY A 83 5.34 5.31 5.19
C GLY A 83 5.95 6.69 4.93
N LEU A 84 5.13 7.67 4.61
CA LEU A 84 5.50 9.07 4.59
C LEU A 84 5.29 9.68 5.98
N GLU A 85 6.32 10.32 6.48
CA GLU A 85 6.28 11.20 7.65
C GLU A 85 6.10 12.65 7.16
N MET A 86 5.51 13.50 8.01
CA MET A 86 5.34 14.93 7.76
C MET A 86 6.24 15.75 8.67
#